data_AF-A0A158E825-F1
#
_entry.id   AF-A0A158E825-F1
#
_cell.length_a   1.000
_cell.length_b   1.000
_cell.length_c   1.000
_cell.angle_alpha   90.00
_cell.angle_beta   90.00
_cell.angle_gamma   90.00
#
_symmetry.space_group_name_H-M   'P 1'
#
loop_
_entity.id
_entity.type
_entity.pdbx_description
1 polymer ?
#
loop_
_entity_poly.entity_id
_entity_poly.type
_entity_poly.pdbx_seq_one_letter_code
_entity_poly.pdbx_strand_id
1 'polypeptide(L)'
;MANGSVNLGEVAQRATHINVACSRCARRGRRYRLFKVVARQGEDFLMTNLASEVADCPRQNASMTERCDVYFPGLRKITTGEDDATSPKPDLEDDDDY
;
A
#
# COMPACT_ATOMS: atom_id res chain seq x y z
N MET A 1 6.85 0.55 20.15
CA MET A 1 7.25 1.07 18.83
C MET A 1 7.18 -0.08 17.85
N ALA A 2 6.05 -0.26 17.15
CA ALA A 2 5.99 -1.21 16.05
C ALA A 2 6.82 -0.61 14.91
N ASN A 3 7.96 -1.23 14.59
CA ASN A 3 8.79 -0.83 13.46
C ASN A 3 7.89 -0.82 12.22
N GLY A 4 7.58 0.37 11.68
CA GLY A 4 6.54 0.62 10.68
C GLY A 4 6.81 0.04 9.28
N SER A 5 7.67 -0.98 9.20
CA SER A 5 8.07 -1.67 8.00
C SER A 5 7.27 -2.96 7.88
N VAL A 6 6.27 -2.95 7.00
CA VAL A 6 5.46 -4.15 6.72
C VAL A 6 6.20 -5.02 5.71
N ASN A 7 6.49 -6.25 6.11
CA ASN A 7 7.13 -7.25 5.27
C ASN A 7 6.09 -8.08 4.50
N LEU A 8 6.49 -8.58 3.33
CA LEU A 8 5.62 -9.37 2.47
C LEU A 8 5.19 -10.68 3.13
N GLY A 9 6.07 -11.32 3.91
CA GLY A 9 5.79 -12.52 4.68
C GLY A 9 4.68 -12.32 5.71
N GLU A 10 4.70 -11.20 6.44
CA GLU A 10 3.66 -10.87 7.42
C GLU A 10 2.29 -10.72 6.75
N VAL A 11 2.25 -10.05 5.61
CA VAL A 11 1.02 -9.88 4.83
C VAL A 11 0.54 -11.21 4.25
N ALA A 12 1.45 -12.06 3.78
CA ALA A 12 1.15 -13.37 3.22
C ALA A 12 0.61 -14.38 4.26
N GLN A 13 0.99 -14.23 5.54
CA GLN A 13 0.42 -15.02 6.63
C GLN A 13 -1.03 -14.62 6.93
N ARG A 14 -1.39 -13.35 6.71
CA ARG A 14 -2.71 -12.80 7.04
C ARG A 14 -3.68 -12.76 5.86
N ALA A 15 -3.15 -12.77 4.63
CA ALA A 15 -3.94 -12.72 3.42
C ALA A 15 -3.35 -13.62 2.33
N THR A 16 -4.22 -14.22 1.51
CA THR A 16 -3.79 -15.01 0.35
C THR A 16 -3.54 -14.15 -0.88
N HIS A 17 -4.20 -12.99 -0.96
CA HIS A 17 -4.14 -12.09 -2.11
C HIS A 17 -3.99 -10.65 -1.67
N ILE A 18 -3.29 -9.87 -2.49
CA ILE A 18 -3.16 -8.42 -2.33
C ILE A 18 -3.62 -7.71 -3.59
N ASN A 19 -4.37 -6.63 -3.41
CA ASN A 19 -4.76 -5.75 -4.50
C ASN A 19 -3.73 -4.63 -4.63
N VAL A 20 -3.39 -4.31 -5.87
CA VAL A 20 -2.48 -3.21 -6.21
C VAL A 20 -3.24 -2.25 -7.09
N ALA A 21 -3.27 -0.99 -6.67
CA ALA A 21 -3.90 0.09 -7.41
C ALA A 21 -2.89 1.18 -7.72
N CYS A 22 -3.15 1.86 -8.83
CA CYS A 22 -2.37 2.99 -9.30
C CYS A 22 -3.31 4.21 -9.33
N SER A 23 -2.88 5.34 -8.76
CA SER A 23 -3.71 6.55 -8.69
C SER A 23 -4.10 7.06 -10.08
N ARG A 24 -3.16 7.02 -11.03
CA ARG A 24 -3.27 7.67 -12.34
C ARG A 24 -3.39 6.73 -13.53
N CYS A 25 -2.87 5.50 -13.47
CA CYS A 25 -3.05 4.55 -14.58
C CYS A 25 -4.42 3.87 -14.51
N ALA A 26 -5.00 3.59 -15.69
CA ALA A 26 -6.18 2.74 -15.83
C ALA A 26 -5.95 1.27 -15.39
N ARG A 27 -4.70 0.89 -15.06
CA ARG A 27 -4.34 -0.41 -14.47
C ARG A 27 -4.72 -0.49 -12.98
N ARG A 28 -5.93 -0.08 -12.63
CA ARG A 28 -6.43 -0.10 -11.25
C ARG A 28 -6.86 -1.53 -10.89
N GLY A 29 -6.33 -2.06 -9.78
CA GLY A 29 -6.88 -3.26 -9.14
C GLY A 29 -6.32 -4.59 -9.61
N ARG A 30 -5.04 -4.69 -10.00
CA ARG A 30 -4.43 -6.00 -10.22
C ARG A 30 -4.31 -6.74 -8.89
N ARG A 31 -4.91 -7.93 -8.84
CA ARG A 31 -4.87 -8.83 -7.69
C ARG A 31 -3.74 -9.83 -7.87
N TYR A 32 -2.80 -9.83 -6.93
CA TYR A 32 -1.67 -10.76 -6.91
C TYR A 32 -1.84 -11.79 -5.81
N ARG A 33 -1.42 -13.03 -6.06
CA ARG A 33 -1.35 -14.10 -5.05
C ARG A 33 -0.09 -13.90 -4.23
N LEU A 34 -0.23 -13.66 -2.93
CA LEU A 34 0.88 -13.34 -2.04
C LEU A 34 1.94 -14.45 -2.02
N PHE A 35 1.54 -15.73 -2.01
CA PHE A 35 2.47 -16.85 -2.10
C PHE A 35 3.40 -16.80 -3.34
N LYS A 36 2.86 -16.41 -4.51
CA LYS A 36 3.68 -16.29 -5.73
C LYS A 36 4.64 -15.10 -5.66
N VAL A 37 4.23 -14.03 -5.00
CA VAL A 37 5.05 -12.83 -4.85
C VAL A 37 6.16 -13.10 -3.83
N VAL A 38 5.84 -13.73 -2.69
CA VAL A 38 6.81 -14.18 -1.69
C VAL A 38 7.82 -15.14 -2.31
N ALA A 39 7.37 -16.11 -3.11
CA ALA A 39 8.28 -17.03 -3.79
C ALA A 39 9.23 -16.36 -4.80
N ARG A 40 8.91 -15.16 -5.30
CA ARG A 40 9.77 -14.40 -6.22
C ARG A 40 10.70 -13.42 -5.52
N GLN A 41 10.18 -12.72 -4.50
CA GLN A 41 10.86 -11.59 -3.87
C GLN A 41 11.45 -11.90 -2.50
N GLY A 42 10.99 -12.96 -1.83
CA GLY A 42 11.32 -13.29 -0.46
C GLY A 42 10.31 -12.76 0.55
N GLU A 43 10.26 -13.39 1.73
CA GLU A 43 9.36 -13.03 2.82
C GLU A 43 9.75 -11.75 3.55
N ASP A 44 11.05 -11.47 3.65
CA ASP A 44 11.60 -10.23 4.21
C ASP A 44 11.48 -9.01 3.28
N PHE A 45 10.88 -9.18 2.09
CA PHE A 45 10.75 -8.11 1.14
C PHE A 45 9.78 -7.04 1.63
N LEU A 46 10.20 -5.77 1.60
CA LEU A 46 9.38 -4.66 2.08
C LEU A 46 8.22 -4.36 1.12
N MET A 47 7.01 -4.19 1.69
CA MET A 47 5.82 -3.81 0.93
C MET A 47 6.00 -2.48 0.17
N THR A 48 6.77 -1.54 0.73
CA THR A 48 7.07 -0.23 0.11
C THR A 48 7.86 -0.37 -1.19
N ASN A 49 8.82 -1.29 -1.23
CA ASN A 49 9.60 -1.58 -2.45
C ASN A 49 8.79 -2.43 -3.43
N LEU A 50 7.90 -3.29 -2.93
CA LEU A 50 7.08 -4.16 -3.76
C LEU A 50 6.25 -3.38 -4.77
N ALA A 51 5.73 -2.22 -4.37
CA ALA A 51 4.94 -1.35 -5.22
C ALA A 51 5.64 -1.05 -6.56
N SER A 52 6.95 -0.77 -6.52
CA SER A 52 7.76 -0.48 -7.71
C SER A 52 8.00 -1.71 -8.58
N GLU A 53 8.02 -2.91 -7.99
CA GLU A 53 8.28 -4.17 -8.69
C GLU A 53 7.02 -4.74 -9.36
N VAL A 54 5.86 -4.68 -8.67
CA VAL A 54 4.62 -5.36 -9.13
C VAL A 54 3.66 -4.46 -9.90
N ALA A 55 3.78 -3.13 -9.77
CA ALA A 55 2.83 -2.24 -10.44
C ALA A 55 2.98 -2.20 -11.95
N ASP A 56 4.15 -2.60 -12.49
CA ASP A 56 4.50 -2.52 -13.91
C ASP A 56 3.96 -1.20 -14.51
N CYS A 57 4.25 -0.09 -13.82
CA CYS A 57 3.67 1.20 -14.12
C CYS A 57 4.64 1.98 -15.02
N PRO A 58 4.29 2.29 -16.28
CA PRO A 58 5.20 2.98 -17.20
C PRO A 58 5.56 4.39 -16.71
N ARG A 59 4.73 4.98 -15.84
CA ARG A 59 4.96 6.30 -15.24
C ARG A 59 5.65 6.24 -13.87
N GLN A 60 6.14 5.08 -13.44
CA GLN A 60 6.89 5.01 -12.17
C GLN A 60 8.21 5.79 -12.21
N ASN A 61 8.79 5.93 -13.41
CA ASN A 61 10.04 6.66 -13.66
C ASN A 61 9.79 8.06 -14.22
N ALA A 62 8.54 8.54 -14.23
CA ALA A 62 8.23 9.91 -14.65
C ALA A 62 8.65 10.91 -13.56
N SER A 63 8.74 12.20 -13.94
CA SER A 63 8.98 13.32 -13.03
C SER A 63 8.03 13.31 -11.84
N MET A 64 8.44 13.81 -10.67
CA MET A 64 7.64 13.72 -9.42
C MET A 64 6.18 14.17 -9.59
N THR A 65 5.92 15.20 -10.40
CA THR A 65 4.59 15.73 -10.69
C THR A 65 3.73 14.81 -11.56
N GLU A 66 4.33 13.94 -12.36
CA GLU A 66 3.69 13.01 -13.31
C GLU A 66 3.76 11.54 -12.86
N ARG A 67 4.55 11.27 -11.82
CA ARG A 67 4.72 9.94 -11.25
C ARG A 67 3.37 9.40 -10.79
N CYS A 68 3.20 8.11 -10.98
CA CYS A 68 2.03 7.40 -10.49
C CYS A 68 2.27 6.92 -9.06
N ASP A 69 1.32 7.20 -8.16
CA ASP A 69 1.31 6.61 -6.83
C ASP A 69 0.71 5.21 -6.90
N VAL A 70 1.55 4.23 -6.60
CA VAL A 70 1.13 2.84 -6.45
C VAL A 70 0.84 2.62 -4.98
N TYR A 71 -0.35 2.09 -4.68
CA TYR A 71 -0.78 1.80 -3.33
C TYR A 71 -1.51 0.47 -3.26
N PHE A 72 -1.60 -0.08 -2.05
CA PHE A 72 -2.20 -1.38 -1.77
C PHE A 72 -3.53 -1.17 -1.03
N PRO A 73 -4.67 -1.08 -1.74
CA PRO A 73 -5.96 -0.92 -1.09
C PRO A 73 -6.24 -2.11 -0.17
N GLY A 74 -6.57 -1.82 1.08
CA GLY A 74 -6.83 -2.83 2.10
C GLY A 74 -5.60 -3.37 2.83
N LEU A 75 -4.37 -2.93 2.49
CA LEU A 75 -3.16 -3.35 3.21
C LEU A 75 -3.26 -3.04 4.71
N ARG A 76 -3.72 -1.83 5.07
CA ARG A 76 -3.98 -1.46 6.47
C ARG A 76 -4.93 -2.43 7.18
N LYS A 77 -6.00 -2.86 6.51
CA LYS A 77 -6.95 -3.85 7.07
C LYS A 77 -6.26 -5.19 7.34
N ILE A 78 -5.36 -5.62 6.45
CA ILE A 78 -4.60 -6.87 6.60
C ILE A 78 -3.56 -6.76 7.73
N THR A 79 -2.87 -5.64 7.86
CA THR A 79 -1.75 -5.45 8.81
C THR A 79 -2.19 -5.00 10.19
N THR A 80 -3.33 -4.34 10.30
CA THR A 80 -3.82 -3.80 11.58
C THR A 80 -4.92 -4.68 12.17
N GLY A 81 -5.58 -5.55 11.38
CA GLY A 81 -6.67 -6.38 11.89
C GLY A 81 -7.89 -5.57 12.34
N GLU A 82 -7.93 -4.28 12.01
CA GLU A 82 -9.04 -3.38 12.34
C GLU A 82 -9.97 -3.29 11.12
N ASP A 83 -11.14 -3.92 11.28
CA ASP A 83 -12.36 -3.55 10.56
C ASP A 83 -12.64 -2.07 10.84
N ASP A 84 -12.60 -1.27 9.77
CA ASP A 84 -13.35 -0.02 9.65
C ASP A 84 -13.32 0.95 10.85
N ALA A 85 -12.18 1.58 11.12
CA ALA A 85 -12.18 2.81 11.91
C ALA A 85 -10.92 3.63 11.62
N THR A 86 -10.98 4.49 10.60
CA THR A 86 -10.37 5.84 10.60
C THR A 86 -10.15 6.33 9.16
N SER A 87 -11.18 6.98 8.65
CA SER A 87 -11.06 8.36 8.13
C SER A 87 -12.46 8.87 7.76
N PRO A 88 -12.75 10.18 7.81
CA PRO A 88 -11.96 11.29 8.37
C PRO A 88 -12.81 12.31 9.19
N LYS A 89 -12.15 13.23 9.91
CA LYS A 89 -12.47 14.66 9.80
C LYS A 89 -11.32 15.52 10.35
N PRO A 90 -10.92 16.58 9.62
CA PRO A 90 -10.12 17.65 10.19
C PRO A 90 -11.06 18.42 11.13
N ASP A 91 -10.77 18.40 12.43
CA ASP A 91 -11.39 19.36 13.34
C ASP A 91 -10.63 20.67 13.18
N LEU A 92 -11.27 21.58 12.46
CA LEU A 92 -11.02 23.01 12.54
C LEU A 92 -11.56 23.48 13.90
N GLU A 93 -10.67 23.72 14.84
CA GLU A 93 -10.84 24.71 15.92
C GLU A 93 -9.79 25.78 15.54
N ASP A 94 -10.09 26.91 14.89
CA ASP A 94 -10.96 28.04 15.27
C ASP A 94 -10.94 28.30 16.78
N ASP A 95 -9.80 28.81 17.27
CA ASP A 95 -9.75 29.88 18.28
C ASP A 95 -8.28 30.33 18.47
N ASP A 96 -7.95 31.57 18.13
CA ASP A 96 -7.10 32.39 19.01
C ASP A 96 -7.39 33.87 18.69
N ASP A 97 -8.40 34.35 19.38
CA ASP A 97 -8.62 35.76 19.73
C ASP A 97 -7.49 36.21 20.67
N TYR A 98 -6.58 37.09 20.21
CA TYR A 98 -5.94 38.11 21.04
C TYR A 98 -5.32 39.26 20.23
#